data_AF-A0A7J9ARN2-F1
#
_entry.id   AF-A0A7J9ARN2-F1
#
_cell.length_a   1.000
_cell.length_b   1.000
_cell.length_c   1.000
_cell.angle_alpha   90.00
_cell.angle_beta   90.00
_cell.angle_gamma   90.00
#
_symmetry.space_group_name_H-M   'P 1'
#
loop_
_entity.id
_entity.type
_entity.pdbx_description
1 polymer ?
#
loop_
_entity_poly.entity_id
_entity_poly.type
_entity_poly.pdbx_seq_one_letter_code
_entity_poly.pdbx_strand_id
1 'polypeptide(L)' 'MTISNVIGPVERMALANHPIKSLYFMVVGVPQSLTITMVSYMGKLRIAVGTEKGYIDPPKFKSSIENAFEMILKAAHETV' A
#
# COMPACT_ATOMS: atom_id res chain seq x y z
N MET A 1 -3.46 0.59 15.85
CA MET A 1 -2.96 0.75 14.47
C MET A 1 -2.30 -0.55 14.05
N THR A 2 -2.53 -1.03 12.83
CA THR A 2 -1.80 -2.18 12.25
C THR A 2 -1.03 -1.74 11.01
N ILE A 3 0.18 -2.28 10.85
CA ILE A 3 0.91 -2.31 9.60
C ILE A 3 1.23 -3.76 9.28
N SER A 4 0.85 -4.25 8.10
CA SER A 4 1.12 -5.62 7.66
C SER A 4 1.68 -5.64 6.25
N ASN A 5 2.68 -6.49 6.01
CA ASN A 5 3.32 -6.66 4.72
C ASN A 5 3.31 -8.14 4.30
N VAL A 6 2.96 -8.39 3.04
CA VAL A 6 2.95 -9.72 2.43
C VAL A 6 3.71 -9.66 1.11
N ILE A 7 4.63 -10.60 0.90
CA ILE A 7 5.24 -10.79 -0.41
C ILE A 7 4.18 -11.42 -1.32
N GLY A 8 3.77 -10.70 -2.35
CA GLY A 8 2.80 -11.20 -3.31
C GLY A 8 3.44 -11.69 -4.61
N PRO A 9 2.60 -12.09 -5.58
CA PRO A 9 3.05 -12.81 -6.76
C PRO A 9 3.99 -12.00 -7.65
N VAL A 10 5.01 -12.68 -8.19
CA VAL A 10 5.93 -12.09 -9.17
C VAL A 10 5.36 -12.28 -10.58
N GLU A 11 4.65 -13.38 -10.81
CA GLU A 11 4.03 -13.74 -12.08
C GLU A 11 2.70 -12.99 -12.30
N ARG A 12 2.38 -12.78 -13.57
CA ARG A 12 1.08 -12.24 -13.97
C ARG A 12 -0.01 -13.28 -13.70
N MET A 13 -1.08 -12.86 -13.04
CA MET A 13 -2.23 -13.70 -12.73
C MET A 13 -3.47 -13.33 -13.54
N ALA A 14 -4.44 -14.26 -13.59
CA ALA A 14 -5.76 -14.04 -14.15
C ALA A 14 -6.84 -14.68 -13.25
N LEU A 15 -8.01 -14.05 -13.16
CA LEU A 15 -9.20 -14.58 -12.50
C LEU A 15 -10.26 -14.85 -13.56
N ALA A 16 -10.70 -16.10 -13.70
CA ALA A 16 -11.65 -16.51 -14.74
C ALA A 16 -11.24 -15.99 -16.14
N ASN A 17 -9.97 -16.20 -16.53
CA ASN A 17 -9.35 -15.69 -17.77
C ASN A 17 -9.26 -14.15 -17.91
N HIS A 18 -9.56 -13.38 -16.87
CA HIS A 18 -9.39 -11.92 -16.87
C HIS A 18 -8.08 -11.54 -16.16
N PRO A 19 -7.13 -10.86 -16.83
CA PRO A 19 -5.86 -10.50 -16.22
C PRO A 19 -6.01 -9.60 -14.98
N ILE A 20 -5.31 -9.95 -13.91
CA ILE A 20 -5.27 -9.15 -12.68
C ILE A 20 -4.28 -7.99 -12.90
N LYS A 21 -4.77 -6.75 -12.75
CA LYS A 21 -3.95 -5.53 -12.88
C LYS A 21 -3.20 -5.19 -11.59
N SER A 22 -3.84 -5.44 -10.46
CA SER A 22 -3.34 -5.11 -9.12
C SER A 22 -4.01 -6.00 -8.08
N LEU A 23 -3.28 -6.29 -7.02
CA LEU A 23 -3.75 -7.04 -5.86
C LEU A 23 -3.63 -6.16 -4.61
N TYR A 24 -4.63 -6.20 -3.76
CA TYR A 24 -4.67 -5.54 -2.45
C TYR A 24 -5.31 -6.51 -1.45
N PHE A 25 -4.96 -6.42 -0.18
CA PHE A 25 -5.65 -7.14 0.88
C PHE A 25 -5.99 -6.18 2.02
N MET A 26 -7.01 -6.51 2.80
CA MET A 26 -7.40 -5.75 3.98
C MET A 26 -7.75 -6.72 5.10
N VAL A 27 -7.34 -6.37 6.32
CA VAL A 27 -7.80 -7.03 7.54
C VAL A 27 -8.94 -6.18 8.10
N VAL A 28 -10.14 -6.75 8.17
CA VAL A 28 -11.37 -6.06 8.62
C VAL A 28 -11.96 -6.76 9.84
N GLY A 29 -12.82 -6.05 10.59
CA GLY A 29 -13.48 -6.60 11.78
C GLY A 29 -12.63 -6.58 13.06
N VAL A 30 -11.46 -5.94 13.03
CA VAL A 30 -10.59 -5.73 14.20
C VAL A 30 -10.86 -4.33 14.77
N PRO A 31 -10.91 -4.13 16.10
CA PRO A 31 -11.15 -2.82 16.71
C PRO A 31 -9.94 -1.87 16.55
N GLN A 32 -9.69 -1.41 15.33
CA GLN A 32 -8.58 -0.52 15.00
C GLN A 32 -9.04 0.62 14.08
N SER A 33 -8.79 1.86 14.50
CA SER A 33 -9.12 3.05 13.72
C SER A 33 -8.19 3.29 12.51
N LEU A 34 -7.06 2.59 12.43
CA LEU A 34 -6.11 2.66 11.31
C LEU A 34 -5.45 1.30 11.03
N THR A 35 -5.51 0.86 9.79
CA THR A 35 -4.87 -0.34 9.26
C THR A 35 -4.18 -0.01 7.94
N ILE A 36 -2.90 -0.35 7.82
CA ILE A 36 -2.12 -0.22 6.60
C ILE A 36 -1.67 -1.62 6.19
N THR A 37 -1.96 -2.00 4.94
CA THR A 37 -1.57 -3.29 4.38
C THR A 37 -0.77 -3.09 3.11
N MET A 38 0.24 -3.91 2.91
CA MET A 38 1.15 -3.81 1.77
C MET A 38 1.35 -5.17 1.12
N VAL A 39 1.17 -5.23 -0.20
CA VAL A 39 1.46 -6.42 -1.00
C VAL A 39 2.21 -6.06 -2.27
N SER A 40 3.23 -6.84 -2.62
CA SER A 40 3.90 -6.73 -3.92
C SER A 40 3.12 -7.50 -4.99
N TYR A 41 2.99 -6.95 -6.20
CA TYR A 41 2.48 -7.69 -7.37
C TYR A 41 3.25 -7.29 -8.62
N MET A 42 3.85 -8.28 -9.29
CA MET A 42 4.70 -8.08 -10.47
C MET A 42 5.78 -7.01 -10.25
N GLY A 43 6.47 -7.08 -9.11
CA GLY A 43 7.53 -6.14 -8.72
C GLY A 43 7.03 -4.75 -8.30
N LYS A 44 5.72 -4.50 -8.24
CA LYS A 44 5.16 -3.21 -7.82
C LYS A 44 4.55 -3.33 -6.43
N LEU A 45 5.00 -2.49 -5.49
CA LEU A 45 4.40 -2.38 -4.16
C LEU A 45 3.01 -1.76 -4.27
N ARG A 46 2.03 -2.35 -3.56
CA ARG A 46 0.66 -1.87 -3.43
C ARG A 46 0.37 -1.63 -1.97
N ILE A 47 -0.12 -0.44 -1.65
CA ILE A 47 -0.47 -0.03 -0.28
C ILE A 47 -1.97 0.22 -0.23
N ALA A 48 -2.66 -0.39 0.74
CA ALA A 48 -4.04 -0.09 1.09
C ALA A 48 -4.11 0.44 2.53
N VAL A 49 -5.02 1.40 2.73
CA VAL A 49 -5.18 2.10 4.01
C VAL A 49 -6.65 2.05 4.38
N GLY A 50 -6.97 1.33 5.45
CA GLY A 50 -8.28 1.36 6.10
C GLY A 50 -8.22 2.30 7.30
N THR A 51 -9.15 3.23 7.37
CA THR A 51 -9.27 4.17 8.49
C THR A 51 -10.73 4.30 8.91
N GLU A 52 -10.93 4.59 10.19
CA GLU A 52 -12.23 5.03 10.68
C GLU A 52 -12.61 6.36 10.03
N LYS A 53 -13.91 6.55 9.79
CA LYS A 53 -14.44 7.74 9.13
C LYS A 53 -14.11 8.99 9.95
N GLY A 54 -13.46 9.97 9.33
CA GLY A 54 -13.09 11.24 9.99
C GLY A 54 -11.81 11.17 10.83
N TYR A 55 -11.19 10.00 10.98
CA TYR A 55 -9.95 9.85 11.74
C TYR A 55 -8.73 10.43 10.98
N ILE A 56 -8.73 10.32 9.65
CA ILE A 56 -7.67 10.82 8.76
C ILE A 56 -8.30 11.59 7.59
N ASP A 57 -7.64 12.67 7.17
CA ASP A 57 -7.88 13.36 5.89
C ASP A 57 -7.20 12.57 4.75
N PRO A 58 -7.96 11.87 3.88
CA PRO A 58 -7.35 10.96 2.92
C PRO A 58 -6.44 11.66 1.88
N PRO A 59 -6.82 12.81 1.29
CA PRO A 59 -5.93 13.54 0.39
C PRO A 59 -4.61 13.96 1.04
N LYS A 60 -4.64 14.53 2.26
CA LYS A 60 -3.42 14.94 2.98
C LYS A 60 -2.55 13.76 3.37
N PHE A 61 -3.16 12.66 3.78
CA PHE A 61 -2.40 11.46 4.15
C PHE A 61 -1.70 10.85 2.93
N LYS A 62 -2.42 10.76 1.80
CA LYS A 62 -1.84 10.28 0.54
C LYS A 62 -0.66 11.16 0.11
N SER A 63 -0.83 12.49 0.07
CA SER A 63 0.25 13.39 -0.34
C SER A 63 1.44 13.36 0.62
N SER A 64 1.20 13.15 1.92
CA SER A 64 2.28 12.98 2.90
C SER A 64 3.12 11.74 2.63
N ILE A 65 2.48 10.61 2.27
CA ILE A 65 3.19 9.38 1.90
C ILE A 65 3.99 9.58 0.61
N GLU A 66 3.38 10.18 -0.41
CA GLU A 66 4.04 10.43 -1.70
C GLU A 66 5.27 11.35 -1.53
N ASN A 67 5.14 12.45 -0.79
CA ASN A 67 6.23 13.35 -0.50
C ASN A 67 7.35 12.67 0.30
N ALA A 68 7.01 11.92 1.36
CA ALA A 68 8.00 11.18 2.14
C ALA A 68 8.77 10.16 1.27
N PHE A 69 8.08 9.48 0.36
CA PHE A 69 8.72 8.56 -0.59
C PHE A 69 9.69 9.29 -1.52
N GLU A 70 9.28 10.41 -2.10
CA GLU A 70 10.14 11.23 -2.97
C GLU A 70 11.39 11.74 -2.24
N MET A 71 11.25 12.22 -1.01
CA MET A 71 12.37 12.68 -0.19
C MET A 71 13.39 11.56 0.06
N ILE A 72 12.91 10.37 0.46
CA ILE A 72 13.77 9.21 0.73
C ILE A 72 14.44 8.75 -0.56
N LEU A 73 13.70 8.69 -1.66
CA LEU A 73 14.22 8.30 -2.97
C LEU A 73 15.32 9.26 -3.44
N LYS A 74 15.14 10.56 -3.26
CA LYS A 74 16.13 11.57 -3.61
C LYS A 74 17.41 11.40 -2.79
N ALA A 75 17.29 11.30 -1.47
CA ALA A 75 18.45 11.12 -0.58
C ALA A 75 19.23 9.84 -0.89
N ALA A 76 18.53 8.74 -1.21
CA ALA A 76 19.18 7.48 -1.59
C ALA A 76 20.02 7.60 -2.88
N HIS A 77 19.59 8.44 -3.84
CA HIS A 77 20.33 8.69 -5.07
C HIS A 77 21.51 9.67 -4.90
N GLU A 78 21.44 10.58 -3.92
CA GLU A 78 22.54 11.51 -3.61
C GLU A 78 23.74 10.83 -2.92
N THR A 79 23.57 9.58 -2.47
CA THR A 79 24.61 8.82 -1.76
C THR A 79 25.45 7.94 -2.71
N VAL A 80 25.35 8.14 -4.03
CA VAL A 80 26.08 7.41 -5.08
C VAL A 80 27.01 8.34 -5.84
#